data_AF-A0A5J4DUR0-F1
#
_entry.id   AF-A0A5J4DUR0-F1
#
_cell.length_a   1.000
_cell.length_b   1.000
_cell.length_c   1.000
_cell.angle_alpha   90.00
_cell.angle_beta   90.00
_cell.angle_gamma   90.00
#
_symmetry.space_group_name_H-M   'P 1'
#
loop_
_entity.id
_entity.type
_entity.pdbx_description
1 polymer ?
#
loop_
_entity_poly.entity_id
_entity_poly.type
_entity_poly.pdbx_seq_one_letter_code
_entity_poly.pdbx_strand_id
1 'polypeptide(L)' 'MNDLVVGVGLVLVIEGLLWALFPHIATRLLEFAAASSESGLRMGGAAAVAGGVLTIWLIRG' A
#
# COMPACT_ATOMS: atom_id res chain seq x y z
N MET A 1 18.85 -13.02 1.21
CA MET A 1 17.67 -13.92 1.19
C MET A 1 16.62 -13.59 2.28
N ASN A 2 16.67 -12.40 2.90
CA ASN A 2 15.66 -11.98 3.90
C ASN A 2 14.80 -10.79 3.40
N ASP A 3 15.05 -10.30 2.19
CA ASP A 3 14.44 -9.07 1.68
C ASP A 3 12.91 -9.14 1.61
N LEU A 4 12.36 -10.34 1.34
CA LEU A 4 10.91 -10.56 1.37
C LEU A 4 10.35 -10.39 2.79
N VAL A 5 11.01 -10.98 3.78
CA VAL A 5 10.59 -10.88 5.19
C VAL A 5 10.70 -9.44 5.67
N VAL A 6 11.77 -8.74 5.29
CA VAL A 6 11.95 -7.30 5.56
C VAL A 6 10.85 -6.48 4.88
N GLY A 7 10.54 -6.77 3.61
CA GLY A 7 9.47 -6.09 2.88
C GLY A 7 8.11 -6.27 3.54
N VAL A 8 7.77 -7.50 3.94
CA VAL A 8 6.53 -7.78 4.69
C VAL A 8 6.52 -7.06 6.04
N GLY A 9 7.64 -7.07 6.77
CA GLY A 9 7.77 -6.34 8.04
C GLY A 9 7.56 -4.83 7.88
N LEU A 10 8.11 -4.23 6.82
CA LEU A 10 7.91 -2.81 6.52
C LEU A 10 6.46 -2.47 6.20
N VAL A 11 5.75 -3.31 5.44
CA VAL A 11 4.31 -3.12 5.17
C VAL A 11 3.53 -3.10 6.48
N LEU A 12 3.80 -4.05 7.39
CA LEU A 12 3.13 -4.10 8.70
C LEU A 12 3.43 -2.88 9.57
N VAL A 13 4.67 -2.39 9.56
CA VAL A 13 5.04 -1.18 10.31
C VAL A 13 4.33 0.05 9.74
N ILE A 14 4.31 0.20 8.41
CA ILE A 14 3.69 1.35 7.76
C ILE A 14 2.17 1.36 7.98
N GLU A 15 1.50 0.22 7.78
CA GLU A 15 0.07 0.06 8.05
C GLU A 15 -0.23 0.30 9.54
N GLY A 16 0.53 -0.33 10.44
CA GLY A 16 0.36 -0.15 11.89
C GLY A 16 0.55 1.29 12.35
N LEU A 17 1.51 2.02 11.78
CA LEU A 17 1.72 3.45 12.06
C LEU A 17 0.54 4.29 11.58
N LEU A 18 -0.04 4.00 10.41
CA LEU A 18 -1.22 4.70 9.92
C LEU A 18 -2.37 4.56 10.92
N TRP A 19 -2.63 3.34 11.40
CA TRP A 19 -3.68 3.08 12.40
C TRP A 19 -3.38 3.70 13.77
N ALA A 20 -2.13 3.66 14.22
CA ALA A 20 -1.73 4.13 15.54
C ALA A 20 -1.67 5.66 15.64
N LEU A 21 -1.15 6.34 14.63
CA LEU A 21 -0.98 7.80 14.63
C LEU A 21 -2.16 8.53 14.01
N PHE A 22 -2.78 7.96 12.97
CA PHE A 22 -3.79 8.64 12.15
C PHE A 22 -5.04 7.78 11.90
N PRO A 23 -5.72 7.29 12.96
CA PRO A 23 -6.86 6.38 12.83
C PRO A 23 -8.01 6.98 11.99
N HIS A 24 -8.21 8.29 12.04
CA HIS A 24 -9.24 8.99 11.26
C HIS A 24 -8.96 9.00 9.75
N ILE A 25 -7.69 9.04 9.34
CA ILE A 25 -7.33 8.95 7.93
C ILE A 25 -7.56 7.51 7.47
N ALA A 26 -7.15 6.55 8.27
CA ALA A 26 -7.30 5.12 7.97
C ALA A 26 -8.78 4.73 7.74
N THR A 27 -9.69 5.16 8.62
CA THR A 27 -11.13 4.90 8.43
C THR A 27 -11.71 5.57 7.19
N ARG A 28 -11.33 6.83 6.89
CA ARG A 28 -11.77 7.50 5.66
C ARG A 28 -11.28 6.81 4.39
N LEU A 29 -10.06 6.26 4.41
CA LEU A 29 -9.54 5.47 3.29
C LEU A 29 -10.36 4.20 3.06
N LEU A 30 -10.77 3.52 4.14
CA LEU A 30 -11.65 2.36 4.05
C LEU A 30 -13.04 2.74 3.53
N GLU A 31 -13.62 3.85 3.98
CA GLU A 31 -14.91 4.35 3.46
C GLU A 31 -14.82 4.67 1.97
N PHE A 32 -13.74 5.33 1.54
CA PHE A 32 -13.50 5.62 0.13
C PHE A 32 -13.34 4.34 -0.69
N ALA A 33 -12.61 3.35 -0.16
CA ALA A 33 -12.46 2.06 -0.81
C ALA A 33 -13.79 1.32 -0.93
N ALA A 34 -14.62 1.33 0.12
CA ALA A 34 -15.94 0.71 0.12
C ALA A 34 -16.93 1.38 -0.83
N ALA A 35 -16.82 2.70 -1.03
CA ALA A 35 -17.65 3.46 -1.97
C ALA A 35 -17.17 3.37 -3.43
N SER A 36 -15.95 2.87 -3.66
CA SER A 36 -15.36 2.78 -4.99
C SER A 36 -15.86 1.54 -5.75
N SER A 37 -15.97 1.66 -7.08
CA SER A 37 -16.29 0.51 -7.93
C SER A 37 -15.12 -0.49 -7.95
N GLU A 38 -15.44 -1.78 -8.13
CA GLU A 38 -14.43 -2.84 -8.20
C GLU A 38 -13.38 -2.58 -9.29
N SER A 39 -13.82 -2.05 -10.45
CA SER A 39 -12.92 -1.67 -11.54
C SER A 39 -11.95 -0.55 -11.15
N GLY A 40 -12.44 0.46 -10.42
CA GLY A 40 -11.62 1.56 -9.90
C GLY A 40 -10.57 1.07 -8.91
N LEU A 41 -10.96 0.20 -7.98
CA LEU A 41 -10.04 -0.42 -7.02
C LEU A 41 -8.97 -1.27 -7.73
N ARG A 42 -9.36 -2.04 -8.75
CA ARG A 42 -8.43 -2.86 -9.53
C ARG A 42 -7.42 -2.01 -10.30
N MET A 43 -7.87 -0.93 -10.95
CA MET A 43 -6.96 -0.01 -11.65
C MET A 43 -6.04 0.73 -10.67
N GLY A 44 -6.56 1.21 -9.54
CA GLY A 44 -5.75 1.86 -8.51
C GLY A 44 -4.68 0.92 -7.94
N GLY A 45 -5.06 -0.31 -7.63
CA GLY A 45 -4.13 -1.34 -7.18
C GLY A 45 -3.08 -1.70 -8.24
N ALA A 46 -3.48 -1.86 -9.50
CA ALA A 46 -2.55 -2.12 -10.60
C ALA A 46 -1.54 -0.98 -10.79
N ALA A 47 -1.99 0.28 -10.70
CA ALA A 47 -1.12 1.45 -10.75
C ALA A 47 -0.14 1.51 -9.58
N ALA A 48 -0.60 1.18 -8.36
CA ALA A 48 0.25 1.11 -7.18
C ALA A 48 1.33 0.02 -7.31
N VAL A 49 0.96 -1.17 -7.80
CA VAL A 49 1.91 -2.27 -8.07
C VAL A 49 2.93 -1.84 -9.12
N ALA A 50 2.49 -1.26 -10.24
CA ALA A 50 3.39 -0.79 -11.30
C ALA A 50 4.37 0.27 -10.77
N GLY A 51 3.89 1.25 -10.00
CA GLY A 51 4.73 2.27 -9.37
C GLY A 51 5.73 1.68 -8.37
N GLY A 52 5.31 0.71 -7.56
CA GLY A 52 6.17 0.00 -6.62
C GLY A 52 7.28 -0.77 -7.32
N VAL A 53 6.94 -1.54 -8.36
CA VAL A 53 7.92 -2.27 -9.18
C VAL A 53 8.88 -1.32 -9.88
N LEU A 54 8.39 -0.23 -10.47
CA LEU A 54 9.25 0.77 -11.11
C LEU A 54 10.21 1.40 -10.11
N THR A 55 9.74 1.73 -8.91
CA THR A 55 10.59 2.30 -7.85
C THR A 55 11.68 1.31 -7.43
N ILE A 56 11.31 0.05 -7.21
CA ILE A 56 12.28 -1.01 -6.86
C ILE A 56 13.30 -1.18 -7.98
N TRP A 57 12.87 -1.21 -9.24
CA TRP A 57 13.74 -1.34 -10.40
C TRP A 57 14.71 -0.16 -10.52
N LEU A 58 14.24 1.08 -10.34
CA LEU A 58 15.11 2.26 -10.38
C LEU A 58 16.16 2.29 -9.27
N ILE A 59 15.82 1.79 -8.08
CA ILE A 59 16.73 1.78 -6.93
C ILE A 59 17.71 0.60 -7.02
N ARG A 60 17.27 -0.57 -7.51
CA ARG A 60 18.08 -1.80 -7.54
C ARG A 60 18.82 -2.06 -8.86
N GLY A 61 18.35 -1.51 -9.99
CA GLY A 61 18.90 -1.73 -11.34
C GLY A 61 18.60 -3.11 -11.90
#